data_AF-A0A7S3ZUD9-F1
#
_entry.id   AF-A0A7S3ZUD9-F1
#
_cell.length_a   1.000
_cell.length_b   1.000
_cell.length_c   1.000
_cell.angle_alpha   90.00
_cell.angle_beta   90.00
_cell.angle_gamma   90.00
#
_symmetry.space_group_name_H-M   'P 1'
#
loop_
_entity.id
_entity.type
_entity.pdbx_description
1 polymer ?
#
loop_
_entity_poly.entity_id
_entity_poly.type
_entity_poly.pdbx_seq_one_letter_code
_entity_poly.pdbx_strand_id
1 'polypeptide(L)'
;MHARLLALVATVHGLRAPTPSIKRTAPLQALKLHGSQGSRSPLVNWYLEELDVPYDMAPPKPSDHPFGQIPYLTDGSVGVFESGAILLYIADKFDDKCTTAEQRAKFTKWVLWANSSLDPICFVENERGQVMGTRLDQPGRAVSVLDQLLSESDYLVENDFSVADVAVCSYLNYVPLFFPSVRLSSPNIVSYMRRCAERPAFAKAFGAGHAQAVLAACANAGAGGGEKLFGLF
;
A
#
# COMPACT_ATOMS: atom_id res chain seq x y z
N MET A 1 60.98 13.12 -2.70
CA MET A 1 60.98 12.25 -1.51
C MET A 1 60.02 12.84 -0.48
N HIS A 2 59.07 12.02 -0.03
CA HIS A 2 58.31 12.07 1.25
C HIS A 2 57.80 13.44 1.76
N ALA A 3 56.50 13.76 1.76
CA ALA A 3 55.34 13.14 2.44
C ALA A 3 54.94 13.87 3.73
N ARG A 4 53.66 14.31 3.76
CA ARG A 4 52.71 14.39 4.90
C ARG A 4 53.00 15.48 5.96
N LEU A 5 52.05 16.11 6.65
CA LEU A 5 50.58 16.01 6.78
C LEU A 5 50.15 17.29 7.54
N LEU A 6 48.98 17.88 7.25
CA LEU A 6 47.97 18.28 8.25
C LEU A 6 46.79 18.99 7.59
N ALA A 7 45.61 18.61 8.07
CA ALA A 7 44.29 18.82 7.52
C ALA A 7 43.78 20.26 7.61
N LEU A 8 42.94 20.66 6.66
CA LEU A 8 41.86 21.60 6.93
C LEU A 8 40.61 21.23 6.12
N VAL A 9 39.53 21.00 6.87
CA VAL A 9 38.17 20.79 6.44
C VAL A 9 37.66 22.05 5.73
N ALA A 10 37.15 21.92 4.50
CA ALA A 10 36.29 22.93 3.88
C ALA A 10 35.34 22.27 2.88
N THR A 11 34.10 22.13 3.33
CA THR A 11 32.83 22.09 2.63
C THR A 11 32.88 22.58 1.17
N VAL A 12 32.64 21.68 0.21
CA VAL A 12 32.14 22.06 -1.11
C VAL A 12 30.84 21.31 -1.35
N HIS A 13 29.76 22.08 -1.44
CA HIS A 13 28.44 21.62 -1.80
C HIS A 13 28.50 20.88 -3.14
N GLY A 14 28.36 19.55 -3.08
CA GLY A 14 28.07 18.74 -4.25
C GLY A 14 26.64 19.03 -4.71
N LEU A 15 26.46 20.10 -5.48
CA LEU A 15 25.27 20.31 -6.29
C LEU A 15 25.20 19.14 -7.28
N ARG A 16 24.41 18.13 -6.93
CA ARG A 16 24.04 17.04 -7.83
C ARG A 16 23.22 17.70 -8.95
N ALA A 17 23.76 17.72 -10.16
CA ALA A 17 23.00 18.16 -11.33
C ALA A 17 21.69 17.36 -11.39
N PRO A 18 20.54 18.00 -11.64
CA PRO A 18 19.29 17.28 -11.77
C PRO A 18 19.44 16.24 -12.89
N THR A 19 19.25 14.97 -12.55
CA THR A 19 19.14 13.89 -13.52
C THR A 19 18.01 14.27 -14.48
N PRO A 20 18.22 14.21 -15.81
CA PRO A 20 17.15 14.53 -16.74
C PRO A 20 16.00 13.54 -16.52
N SER A 21 14.91 14.02 -15.92
CA SER A 21 13.61 13.37 -15.94
C SER A 21 13.27 13.19 -17.41
N ILE A 22 13.34 11.95 -17.90
CA ILE A 22 12.79 11.61 -19.21
C ILE A 22 11.27 11.71 -19.07
N LYS A 23 10.75 12.93 -19.20
CA LYS A 23 9.33 13.14 -19.48
C LYS A 23 9.09 12.57 -20.87
N ARG A 24 8.63 11.32 -20.96
CA ARG A 24 8.17 10.72 -22.21
C ARG A 24 7.03 11.60 -22.74
N THR A 25 7.29 12.33 -23.82
CA THR A 25 6.41 13.31 -24.46
C THR A 25 5.46 12.72 -25.51
N ALA A 26 5.16 11.42 -25.45
CA ALA A 26 4.02 10.90 -26.20
C ALA A 26 2.73 11.36 -25.50
N PRO A 27 1.66 11.75 -26.21
CA PRO A 27 0.37 11.97 -25.58
C PRO A 27 -0.03 10.64 -24.94
N LEU A 28 0.05 10.57 -23.61
CA LEU A 28 -0.40 9.41 -22.85
C LEU A 28 -1.89 9.32 -23.12
N GLN A 29 -2.30 8.29 -23.84
CA GLN A 29 -3.69 7.88 -23.77
C GLN A 29 -3.99 7.66 -22.29
N ALA A 30 -5.06 8.28 -21.78
CA ALA A 30 -5.38 8.20 -20.37
C ALA A 30 -5.49 6.74 -19.94
N LEU A 31 -4.83 6.38 -18.84
CA LEU A 31 -4.96 5.05 -18.24
C LEU A 31 -6.44 4.81 -17.96
N LYS A 32 -6.95 3.62 -18.28
CA LYS A 32 -8.32 3.24 -17.93
C LYS A 32 -8.30 2.16 -16.87
N LEU A 33 -8.90 2.44 -15.72
CA LEU A 33 -9.06 1.48 -14.63
C LEU A 33 -10.50 0.97 -14.61
N HIS A 34 -10.69 -0.28 -15.03
CA HIS A 34 -11.95 -1.00 -14.85
C HIS A 34 -12.03 -1.46 -13.41
N GLY A 35 -12.99 -0.92 -12.66
CA GLY A 35 -13.02 -1.13 -11.22
C GLY A 35 -14.22 -0.58 -10.51
N SER A 36 -14.32 -0.89 -9.22
CA SER A 36 -15.37 -0.39 -8.34
C SER A 36 -14.86 -0.23 -6.91
N GLN A 37 -15.56 0.59 -6.12
CA GLN A 37 -15.41 0.58 -4.67
C GLN A 37 -15.75 -0.80 -4.08
N GLY A 38 -15.13 -1.15 -2.96
CA GLY A 38 -15.30 -2.45 -2.30
C GLY A 38 -14.59 -3.64 -2.99
N SER A 39 -13.72 -3.37 -3.96
CA SER A 39 -12.89 -4.37 -4.65
C SER A 39 -11.40 -4.10 -4.42
N ARG A 40 -10.49 -4.67 -5.22
CA ARG A 40 -9.07 -4.27 -5.18
C ARG A 40 -8.74 -3.04 -6.01
N SER A 41 -9.71 -2.41 -6.66
CA SER A 41 -9.47 -1.20 -7.47
C SER A 41 -8.95 0.00 -6.64
N PRO A 42 -9.44 0.27 -5.41
CA PRO A 42 -8.90 1.30 -4.52
C PRO A 42 -7.39 1.27 -4.29
N LEU A 43 -6.75 0.10 -4.37
CA LEU A 43 -5.29 -0.02 -4.29
C LEU A 43 -4.62 0.74 -5.45
N VAL A 44 -5.18 0.59 -6.65
CA VAL A 44 -4.59 1.06 -7.90
C VAL A 44 -4.76 2.56 -8.04
N ASN A 45 -5.99 3.06 -7.91
CA ASN A 45 -6.21 4.50 -8.00
C ASN A 45 -5.62 5.24 -6.80
N TRP A 46 -5.49 4.63 -5.61
CA TRP A 46 -4.71 5.26 -4.54
C TRP A 46 -3.28 5.53 -4.99
N TYR A 47 -2.61 4.56 -5.61
CA TYR A 47 -1.26 4.79 -6.08
C TYR A 47 -1.17 5.81 -7.22
N LEU A 48 -2.12 5.78 -8.16
CA LEU A 48 -2.18 6.77 -9.23
C LEU A 48 -2.38 8.20 -8.69
N GLU A 49 -3.23 8.36 -7.65
CA GLU A 49 -3.43 9.65 -6.97
C GLU A 49 -2.18 10.10 -6.19
N GLU A 50 -1.41 9.18 -5.61
CA GLU A 50 -0.15 9.51 -4.93
C GLU A 50 0.94 9.98 -5.90
N LEU A 51 0.89 9.51 -7.15
CA LEU A 51 1.82 9.88 -8.22
C LEU A 51 1.31 11.02 -9.11
N ASP A 52 0.13 11.59 -8.81
CA ASP A 52 -0.56 12.57 -9.65
C ASP A 52 -0.69 12.12 -11.13
N VAL A 53 -0.87 10.82 -11.36
CA VAL A 53 -1.03 10.25 -12.71
C VAL A 53 -2.51 10.29 -13.11
N PRO A 54 -2.88 10.94 -14.23
CA PRO A 54 -4.27 10.99 -14.68
C PRO A 54 -4.76 9.62 -15.18
N TYR A 55 -5.98 9.27 -14.81
CA TYR A 55 -6.66 8.04 -15.22
C TYR A 55 -8.17 8.26 -15.33
N ASP A 56 -8.82 7.46 -16.17
CA ASP A 56 -10.27 7.38 -16.28
C ASP A 56 -10.77 6.11 -15.57
N MET A 57 -11.82 6.25 -14.76
CA MET A 57 -12.57 5.10 -14.26
C MET A 57 -13.49 4.56 -15.36
N ALA A 58 -13.38 3.27 -15.63
CA ALA A 58 -14.25 2.55 -16.56
C ALA A 58 -15.20 1.61 -15.79
N PRO A 59 -16.35 1.23 -16.38
CA PRO A 59 -17.22 0.21 -15.79
C PRO A 59 -16.42 -1.07 -15.46
N PRO A 60 -16.67 -1.71 -14.30
CA PRO A 60 -15.90 -2.88 -13.86
C PRO A 60 -16.07 -4.07 -14.81
N LYS A 61 -17.23 -4.18 -15.48
CA LYS A 61 -17.53 -5.22 -16.48
C LYS A 61 -18.32 -4.61 -17.65
N PRO A 62 -18.15 -5.11 -18.88
CA PRO A 62 -17.12 -6.07 -19.29
C PRO A 62 -15.71 -5.46 -19.24
N SER A 63 -14.70 -6.32 -19.11
CA SER A 63 -13.28 -5.99 -19.25
C SER A 63 -12.57 -7.19 -19.89
N ASP A 64 -11.33 -7.00 -20.35
CA ASP A 64 -10.52 -8.08 -20.93
C ASP A 64 -9.84 -8.97 -19.86
N HIS A 65 -10.25 -8.86 -18.60
CA HIS A 65 -9.73 -9.69 -17.52
C HIS A 65 -10.14 -11.16 -17.76
N PRO A 66 -9.20 -12.11 -17.99
CA PRO A 66 -9.53 -13.46 -18.44
C PRO A 66 -10.33 -14.28 -17.42
N PHE A 67 -10.16 -13.97 -16.12
CA PHE A 67 -10.92 -14.58 -15.02
C PHE A 67 -12.17 -13.80 -14.60
N GLY A 68 -12.52 -12.71 -15.29
CA GLY A 68 -13.70 -11.89 -14.99
C GLY A 68 -13.68 -11.19 -13.63
N GLN A 69 -12.49 -11.00 -13.05
CA GLN A 69 -12.27 -10.25 -11.80
C GLN A 69 -11.95 -8.78 -12.08
N ILE A 70 -11.83 -7.99 -11.02
CA ILE A 70 -11.44 -6.58 -11.05
C ILE A 70 -10.40 -6.33 -9.95
N PRO A 71 -9.45 -5.40 -10.12
CA PRO A 71 -9.31 -4.42 -11.22
C PRO A 71 -8.71 -4.98 -12.52
N TYR A 72 -8.92 -4.24 -13.62
CA TYR A 72 -8.18 -4.37 -14.87
C TYR A 72 -7.72 -2.99 -15.36
N LEU A 73 -6.43 -2.83 -15.63
CA LEU A 73 -5.84 -1.58 -16.14
C LEU A 73 -5.59 -1.71 -17.65
N THR A 74 -6.01 -0.70 -18.41
CA THR A 74 -5.66 -0.55 -19.83
C THR A 74 -4.78 0.67 -20.04
N ASP A 75 -3.69 0.47 -20.78
CA ASP A 75 -2.71 1.48 -21.17
C ASP A 75 -2.40 1.31 -22.67
N GLY A 76 -3.20 1.98 -23.51
CA GLY A 76 -3.19 1.77 -24.95
C GLY A 76 -3.55 0.33 -25.32
N SER A 77 -2.57 -0.42 -25.83
CA SER A 77 -2.71 -1.85 -26.16
C SER A 77 -2.29 -2.79 -25.04
N VAL A 78 -1.74 -2.26 -23.94
CA VAL A 78 -1.30 -3.05 -22.79
C VAL A 78 -2.46 -3.23 -21.84
N GLY A 79 -2.79 -4.48 -21.55
CA GLY A 79 -3.75 -4.90 -20.54
C GLY A 79 -3.06 -5.52 -19.34
N VAL A 80 -3.41 -5.09 -18.13
CA VAL A 80 -2.82 -5.61 -16.89
C VAL A 80 -3.93 -6.00 -15.92
N PHE A 81 -3.91 -7.26 -15.48
CA PHE A 81 -4.75 -7.78 -14.40
C PHE A 81 -3.87 -8.17 -13.20
N GLU A 82 -4.49 -8.52 -12.06
CA GLU A 82 -3.88 -8.61 -10.72
C GLU A 82 -3.48 -7.26 -10.13
N SER A 83 -4.03 -6.92 -8.96
CA SER A 83 -3.78 -5.61 -8.35
C SER A 83 -2.30 -5.36 -8.06
N GLY A 84 -1.55 -6.39 -7.65
CA GLY A 84 -0.11 -6.28 -7.41
C GLY A 84 0.70 -6.07 -8.69
N ALA A 85 0.33 -6.75 -9.78
CA ALA A 85 0.98 -6.57 -11.08
C ALA A 85 0.68 -5.18 -11.65
N ILE A 86 -0.56 -4.70 -11.51
CA ILE A 86 -0.94 -3.33 -11.88
C ILE A 86 -0.13 -2.30 -11.09
N LEU A 87 -0.01 -2.47 -9.77
CA LEU A 87 0.79 -1.60 -8.92
C LEU A 87 2.26 -1.54 -9.35
N LEU A 88 2.88 -2.69 -9.64
CA LEU A 88 4.25 -2.75 -10.13
C LEU A 88 4.41 -2.16 -11.53
N TYR A 89 3.43 -2.36 -12.42
CA TYR A 89 3.43 -1.73 -13.75
C TYR A 89 3.42 -0.19 -13.65
N ILE A 90 2.57 0.35 -12.77
CA ILE A 90 2.50 1.79 -12.51
C ILE A 90 3.83 2.29 -11.92
N ALA A 91 4.41 1.55 -10.96
CA ALA A 91 5.69 1.92 -10.36
C ALA A 91 6.80 1.96 -11.42
N ASP A 92 6.91 0.93 -12.27
CA ASP A 92 7.92 0.88 -13.32
C ASP A 92 7.76 1.99 -14.38
N LYS A 93 6.52 2.43 -14.63
CA LYS A 93 6.23 3.42 -15.66
C LYS A 93 6.29 4.87 -15.17
N PHE A 94 5.92 5.12 -13.92
CA PHE A 94 5.66 6.47 -13.41
C PHE A 94 6.41 6.81 -12.11
N ASP A 95 7.00 5.84 -11.40
CA ASP A 95 7.77 6.07 -10.18
C ASP A 95 9.28 5.98 -10.46
N ASP A 96 10.03 7.02 -10.11
CA ASP A 96 11.48 7.10 -10.31
C ASP A 96 12.27 6.25 -9.30
N LYS A 97 11.59 5.65 -8.31
CA LYS A 97 12.20 4.73 -7.34
C LYS A 97 12.49 3.33 -7.89
N CYS A 98 11.95 2.95 -9.06
CA CYS A 98 11.99 1.58 -9.60
C CYS A 98 12.88 1.38 -10.85
N THR A 99 13.95 2.16 -11.01
CA THR A 99 14.73 2.16 -12.27
C THR A 99 15.66 0.94 -12.48
N THR A 100 16.19 0.34 -11.41
CA THR A 100 17.06 -0.86 -11.50
C THR A 100 16.37 -2.11 -10.95
N ALA A 101 16.94 -3.29 -11.24
CA ALA A 101 16.41 -4.56 -10.72
C ALA A 101 16.50 -4.63 -9.19
N GLU A 102 17.59 -4.12 -8.60
CA GLU A 102 17.83 -4.07 -7.16
C GLU A 102 16.84 -3.13 -6.48
N GLN A 103 16.53 -1.99 -7.11
CA GLN A 103 15.50 -1.07 -6.64
C GLN A 103 14.13 -1.72 -6.67
N ARG A 104 13.72 -2.29 -7.82
CA ARG A 104 12.43 -3.01 -7.96
C ARG A 104 12.29 -4.11 -6.92
N ALA A 105 13.33 -4.91 -6.69
CA ALA A 105 13.31 -6.02 -5.74
C ALA A 105 12.91 -5.60 -4.31
N LYS A 106 13.27 -4.37 -3.88
CA LYS A 106 12.88 -3.84 -2.55
C LYS A 106 11.37 -3.70 -2.41
N PHE A 107 10.68 -3.30 -3.48
CA PHE A 107 9.24 -3.09 -3.49
C PHE A 107 8.48 -4.36 -3.88
N THR A 108 8.91 -5.04 -4.95
CA THR A 108 8.27 -6.27 -5.46
C THR A 108 8.11 -7.34 -4.39
N LYS A 109 9.10 -7.52 -3.51
CA LYS A 109 8.99 -8.51 -2.42
C LYS A 109 7.78 -8.24 -1.50
N TRP A 110 7.49 -6.96 -1.21
CA TRP A 110 6.40 -6.56 -0.33
C TRP A 110 5.06 -6.64 -1.05
N VAL A 111 5.00 -6.25 -2.33
CA VAL A 111 3.79 -6.40 -3.15
C VAL A 111 3.40 -7.88 -3.27
N LEU A 112 4.35 -8.76 -3.60
CA LEU A 112 4.09 -10.19 -3.69
C LEU A 112 3.76 -10.80 -2.32
N TRP A 113 4.41 -10.36 -1.24
CA TRP A 113 4.04 -10.79 0.10
C TRP A 113 2.62 -10.36 0.47
N ALA A 114 2.19 -9.14 0.09
CA ALA A 114 0.83 -8.68 0.30
C ALA A 114 -0.19 -9.58 -0.40
N ASN A 115 0.03 -9.89 -1.69
CA ASN A 115 -0.88 -10.75 -2.45
C ASN A 115 -0.90 -12.21 -1.98
N SER A 116 0.27 -12.79 -1.67
CA SER A 116 0.38 -14.24 -1.44
C SER A 116 0.26 -14.64 0.02
N SER A 117 0.68 -13.78 0.94
CA SER A 117 0.86 -14.13 2.35
C SER A 117 -0.03 -13.30 3.27
N LEU A 118 -0.12 -11.99 3.04
CA LEU A 118 -0.96 -11.11 3.86
C LEU A 118 -2.44 -11.28 3.52
N ASP A 119 -2.78 -11.42 2.25
CA ASP A 119 -4.16 -11.60 1.81
C ASP A 119 -4.94 -12.66 2.59
N PRO A 120 -4.47 -13.94 2.67
CA PRO A 120 -5.17 -14.97 3.43
C PRO A 120 -5.09 -14.78 4.96
N ILE A 121 -4.33 -13.80 5.46
CA ILE A 121 -4.39 -13.37 6.86
C ILE A 121 -5.51 -12.34 7.03
N CYS A 122 -5.61 -11.38 6.12
CA CYS A 122 -6.64 -10.33 6.16
C CYS A 122 -8.04 -10.87 5.85
N PHE A 123 -8.16 -11.79 4.88
CA PHE A 123 -9.42 -12.32 4.37
C PHE A 123 -9.32 -13.86 4.31
N VAL A 124 -9.81 -14.51 5.35
CA VAL A 124 -9.89 -15.99 5.41
C VAL A 124 -11.06 -16.43 4.57
N GLU A 125 -10.79 -17.20 3.52
CA GLU A 125 -11.82 -17.75 2.64
C GLU A 125 -12.16 -19.20 2.98
N ASN A 126 -13.41 -19.59 2.72
CA ASN A 126 -13.80 -21.01 2.69
C ASN A 126 -13.44 -21.66 1.35
N GLU A 127 -13.71 -22.95 1.19
CA GLU A 127 -13.43 -23.73 -0.03
C GLU A 127 -14.16 -23.21 -1.29
N ARG A 128 -15.15 -22.32 -1.13
CA ARG A 128 -15.90 -21.70 -2.22
C ARG A 128 -15.40 -20.28 -2.54
N GLY A 129 -14.31 -19.82 -1.92
CA GLY A 129 -13.76 -18.48 -2.09
C GLY A 129 -14.60 -17.38 -1.42
N GLN A 130 -15.44 -17.74 -0.43
CA GLN A 130 -16.21 -16.75 0.31
C GLN A 130 -15.41 -16.31 1.53
N VAL A 131 -15.24 -15.00 1.70
CA VAL A 131 -14.58 -14.39 2.85
C VAL A 131 -15.42 -14.64 4.12
N MET A 132 -14.83 -15.35 5.09
CA MET A 132 -15.46 -15.78 6.34
C MET A 132 -14.96 -15.02 7.57
N GLY A 133 -13.78 -14.40 7.50
CA GLY A 133 -13.17 -13.75 8.65
C GLY A 133 -11.79 -13.18 8.36
N THR A 134 -11.09 -12.82 9.43
CA THR A 134 -9.72 -12.31 9.41
C THR A 134 -8.92 -12.99 10.51
N ARG A 135 -7.60 -13.07 10.35
CA ARG A 135 -6.64 -13.51 11.39
C ARG A 135 -5.83 -12.34 11.95
N LEU A 136 -6.15 -11.11 11.56
CA LEU A 136 -5.45 -9.91 12.06
C LEU A 136 -5.77 -9.63 13.54
N ASP A 137 -6.88 -10.16 14.06
CA ASP A 137 -7.27 -10.10 15.48
C ASP A 137 -6.56 -11.11 16.38
N GLN A 138 -5.93 -12.14 15.79
CA GLN A 138 -5.14 -13.16 16.45
C GLN A 138 -3.74 -13.21 15.83
N PRO A 139 -2.84 -12.28 16.18
CA PRO A 139 -1.54 -12.14 15.53
C PRO A 139 -0.70 -13.40 15.59
N GLY A 140 -0.56 -14.08 14.46
CA GLY A 140 0.41 -15.15 14.27
C GLY A 140 1.80 -14.59 13.94
N ARG A 141 2.77 -15.49 13.71
CA ARG A 141 4.18 -15.14 13.45
C ARG A 141 4.37 -14.04 12.40
N ALA A 142 3.67 -14.12 11.27
CA ALA A 142 3.83 -13.16 10.17
C ALA A 142 3.39 -11.74 10.58
N VAL A 143 2.27 -11.62 11.30
CA VAL A 143 1.76 -10.35 11.81
C VAL A 143 2.71 -9.79 12.88
N SER A 144 3.20 -10.64 13.79
CA SER A 144 4.18 -10.21 14.81
C SER A 144 5.49 -9.71 14.20
N VAL A 145 5.98 -10.34 13.13
CA VAL A 145 7.19 -9.88 12.42
C VAL A 145 6.94 -8.55 11.72
N LEU A 146 5.79 -8.39 11.04
CA LEU A 146 5.43 -7.12 10.42
C LEU A 146 5.33 -5.99 11.47
N ASP A 147 4.68 -6.25 12.60
CA ASP A 147 4.56 -5.29 13.70
C ASP A 147 5.93 -4.89 14.26
N GLN A 148 6.84 -5.86 14.44
CA GLN A 148 8.21 -5.57 14.86
C GLN A 148 8.95 -4.69 13.85
N LEU A 149 8.87 -4.99 12.55
CA LEU A 149 9.53 -4.19 11.51
C LEU A 149 9.00 -2.73 11.49
N LEU A 150 7.69 -2.57 11.69
CA LEU A 150 7.05 -1.26 11.76
C LEU A 150 7.30 -0.51 13.08
N SER A 151 7.93 -1.15 14.07
CA SER A 151 8.40 -0.45 15.28
C SER A 151 9.69 0.35 15.02
N GLU A 152 10.41 0.01 13.94
CA GLU A 152 11.70 0.61 13.58
C GLU A 152 11.60 1.58 12.40
N SER A 153 10.46 1.62 11.69
CA SER A 153 10.28 2.45 10.50
C SER A 153 8.80 2.80 10.29
N ASP A 154 8.56 4.02 9.78
CA ASP A 154 7.25 4.52 9.43
C ASP A 154 6.68 3.86 8.16
N TYR A 155 7.54 3.42 7.24
CA TYR A 155 7.19 2.77 5.98
C TYR A 155 8.11 1.60 5.65
N LEU A 156 7.67 0.72 4.76
CA LEU A 156 8.28 -0.60 4.54
C LEU A 156 9.61 -0.59 3.77
N VAL A 157 9.87 0.47 3.01
CA VAL A 157 11.07 0.60 2.19
C VAL A 157 11.73 1.94 2.46
N GLU A 158 12.93 1.90 3.05
CA GLU A 158 13.78 3.08 3.26
C GLU A 158 13.09 4.23 4.01
N ASN A 159 12.09 3.90 4.84
CA ASN A 159 11.27 4.84 5.59
C ASN A 159 10.53 5.89 4.72
N ASP A 160 10.32 5.58 3.44
CA ASP A 160 9.58 6.42 2.50
C ASP A 160 8.35 5.70 1.97
N PHE A 161 7.22 6.40 1.89
CA PHE A 161 5.99 5.86 1.31
C PHE A 161 6.21 5.44 -0.15
N SER A 162 5.71 4.26 -0.50
CA SER A 162 5.95 3.64 -1.80
C SER A 162 4.82 2.68 -2.21
N VAL A 163 4.96 2.07 -3.40
CA VAL A 163 4.07 1.00 -3.87
C VAL A 163 4.01 -0.20 -2.90
N ALA A 164 5.07 -0.46 -2.13
CA ALA A 164 5.07 -1.50 -1.11
C ALA A 164 4.04 -1.20 -0.02
N ASP A 165 3.94 0.08 0.38
CA ASP A 165 3.01 0.54 1.40
C ASP A 165 1.58 0.57 0.88
N VAL A 166 1.38 1.01 -0.37
CA VAL A 166 0.06 0.89 -1.02
C VAL A 166 -0.41 -0.56 -1.01
N ALA A 167 0.48 -1.49 -1.40
CA ALA A 167 0.14 -2.90 -1.45
C ALA A 167 -0.17 -3.47 -0.06
N VAL A 168 0.71 -3.32 0.92
CA VAL A 168 0.50 -3.92 2.26
C VAL A 168 -0.62 -3.21 3.02
N CYS A 169 -0.59 -1.89 3.08
CA CYS A 169 -1.51 -1.13 3.93
C CYS A 169 -2.95 -1.18 3.43
N SER A 170 -3.19 -1.29 2.12
CA SER A 170 -4.54 -1.44 1.61
C SER A 170 -5.24 -2.71 2.10
N TYR A 171 -4.53 -3.83 2.22
CA TYR A 171 -5.11 -5.07 2.75
C TYR A 171 -5.44 -4.89 4.23
N LEU A 172 -4.54 -4.30 4.99
CA LEU A 172 -4.74 -4.00 6.41
C LEU A 172 -5.93 -3.06 6.64
N ASN A 173 -6.00 -1.95 5.89
CA ASN A 173 -7.06 -0.95 6.01
C ASN A 173 -8.41 -1.43 5.49
N TYR A 174 -8.46 -2.45 4.63
CA TYR A 174 -9.73 -3.08 4.30
C TYR A 174 -10.31 -3.92 5.44
N VAL A 175 -9.48 -4.52 6.30
CA VAL A 175 -9.97 -5.37 7.40
C VAL A 175 -11.04 -4.68 8.25
N PRO A 176 -10.86 -3.47 8.80
CA PRO A 176 -11.91 -2.81 9.58
C PRO A 176 -13.14 -2.39 8.76
N LEU A 177 -13.04 -2.29 7.43
CA LEU A 177 -14.18 -1.99 6.56
C LEU A 177 -15.06 -3.24 6.33
N PHE A 178 -14.45 -4.41 6.18
CA PHE A 178 -15.16 -5.69 6.02
C PHE A 178 -15.57 -6.32 7.36
N PHE A 179 -14.81 -6.05 8.41
CA PHE A 179 -15.03 -6.59 9.76
C PHE A 179 -15.05 -5.46 10.80
N PRO A 180 -16.12 -4.66 10.90
CA PRO A 180 -16.17 -3.49 11.79
C PRO A 180 -15.96 -3.79 13.27
N SER A 181 -16.16 -5.05 13.69
CA SER A 181 -15.95 -5.51 15.08
C SER A 181 -14.57 -6.13 15.32
N VAL A 182 -13.65 -6.09 14.34
CA VAL A 182 -12.30 -6.63 14.48
C VAL A 182 -11.55 -5.95 15.62
N ARG A 183 -10.81 -6.73 16.41
CA ARG A 183 -9.95 -6.20 17.48
C ARG A 183 -8.51 -6.14 17.00
N LEU A 184 -8.04 -4.96 16.64
CA LEU A 184 -6.64 -4.76 16.26
C LEU A 184 -5.77 -4.67 17.52
N SER A 185 -4.80 -5.58 17.65
CA SER A 185 -3.95 -5.73 18.84
C SER A 185 -2.45 -5.47 18.59
N SER A 186 -2.06 -5.25 17.33
CA SER A 186 -0.68 -4.97 16.90
C SER A 186 -0.45 -3.45 16.79
N PRO A 187 0.19 -2.79 17.77
CA PRO A 187 0.19 -1.34 17.89
C PRO A 187 0.96 -0.61 16.78
N ASN A 188 2.04 -1.19 16.27
CA ASN A 188 2.84 -0.58 15.21
C ASN A 188 2.12 -0.71 13.87
N ILE A 189 1.47 -1.85 13.63
CA ILE A 189 0.55 -2.03 12.50
C ILE A 189 -0.60 -1.02 12.55
N VAL A 190 -1.24 -0.83 13.72
CA VAL A 190 -2.32 0.15 13.89
C VAL A 190 -1.83 1.58 13.59
N SER A 191 -0.64 1.93 14.06
CA SER A 191 -0.04 3.25 13.81
C SER A 191 0.26 3.43 12.32
N TYR A 192 0.78 2.40 11.67
CA TYR A 192 1.03 2.36 10.23
C TYR A 192 -0.25 2.48 9.39
N MET A 193 -1.30 1.73 9.77
CA MET A 193 -2.64 1.79 9.15
C MET A 193 -3.20 3.22 9.20
N ARG A 194 -3.17 3.84 10.39
CA ARG A 194 -3.61 5.22 10.60
C ARG A 194 -2.84 6.20 9.71
N ARG A 195 -1.50 6.15 9.75
CA ARG A 195 -0.63 7.04 8.96
C ARG A 195 -0.96 6.97 7.48
N CYS A 196 -1.22 5.78 6.95
CA CYS A 196 -1.59 5.60 5.56
C CYS A 196 -3.01 6.09 5.24
N ALA A 197 -3.97 5.87 6.14
CA ALA A 197 -5.35 6.33 5.97
C ALA A 197 -5.52 7.85 6.07
N GLU A 198 -4.60 8.53 6.77
CA GLU A 198 -4.53 10.01 6.86
C GLU A 198 -4.08 10.67 5.55
N ARG A 199 -3.51 9.90 4.61
CA ARG A 199 -3.03 10.44 3.33
C ARG A 199 -4.22 10.92 2.48
N PRO A 200 -4.20 12.14 1.92
CA PRO A 200 -5.31 12.67 1.13
C PRO A 200 -5.70 11.78 -0.06
N ALA A 201 -4.72 11.20 -0.74
CA ALA A 201 -4.94 10.29 -1.87
C ALA A 201 -5.67 9.00 -1.45
N PHE A 202 -5.46 8.51 -0.22
CA PHE A 202 -6.21 7.38 0.31
C PHE A 202 -7.70 7.69 0.37
N ALA A 203 -8.08 8.86 0.92
CA ALA A 203 -9.48 9.28 1.00
C ALA A 203 -10.12 9.53 -0.38
N LYS A 204 -9.35 10.01 -1.36
CA LYS A 204 -9.83 10.13 -2.75
C LYS A 204 -10.12 8.75 -3.37
N ALA A 205 -9.23 7.79 -3.15
CA ALA A 205 -9.30 6.49 -3.79
C ALA A 205 -10.28 5.52 -3.13
N PHE A 206 -10.27 5.43 -1.80
CA PHE A 206 -11.15 4.56 -1.01
C PHE A 206 -12.49 5.24 -0.67
N GLY A 207 -12.56 6.56 -0.79
CA GLY A 207 -13.71 7.36 -0.36
C GLY A 207 -13.55 7.85 1.08
N ALA A 208 -13.94 9.12 1.31
CA ALA A 208 -13.77 9.79 2.60
C ALA A 208 -14.45 9.05 3.77
N GLY A 209 -15.62 8.45 3.54
CA GLY A 209 -16.32 7.66 4.57
C GLY A 209 -15.54 6.42 5.01
N HIS A 210 -14.93 5.70 4.06
CA HIS A 210 -14.07 4.56 4.37
C HIS A 210 -12.79 5.00 5.08
N ALA A 211 -12.16 6.10 4.65
CA ALA A 211 -11.00 6.65 5.35
C ALA A 211 -11.34 6.95 6.82
N GLN A 212 -12.46 7.62 7.09
CA GLN A 212 -12.89 7.91 8.46
C GLN A 212 -13.19 6.65 9.27
N ALA A 213 -13.80 5.63 8.66
CA ALA A 213 -14.05 4.36 9.35
C ALA A 213 -12.76 3.64 9.75
N VAL A 214 -11.74 3.65 8.88
CA VAL A 214 -10.40 3.12 9.20
C VAL A 214 -9.77 3.90 10.36
N LEU A 215 -9.78 5.23 10.29
CA LEU A 215 -9.22 6.10 11.33
C LEU A 215 -9.91 5.87 12.69
N ALA A 216 -11.23 5.72 12.69
CA ALA A 216 -12.00 5.39 13.89
C ALA A 216 -11.63 4.01 14.45
N ALA A 217 -11.50 2.98 13.60
CA ALA A 217 -11.06 1.66 14.03
C ALA A 217 -9.65 1.70 14.63
N CYS A 218 -8.72 2.44 14.02
CA CYS A 218 -7.37 2.64 14.54
C CYS A 218 -7.35 3.46 15.85
N ALA A 219 -8.30 4.36 16.08
CA ALA A 219 -8.42 5.11 17.34
C ALA A 219 -8.94 4.23 18.48
N ASN A 220 -9.81 3.26 18.17
CA ASN A 220 -10.40 2.33 19.13
C ASN A 220 -9.51 1.09 19.39
N ALA A 221 -8.47 0.87 18.58
CA ALA A 221 -7.52 -0.20 18.78
C ALA A 221 -6.81 -0.03 20.14
N GLY A 222 -6.93 -1.05 21.01
CA GLY A 222 -6.41 -1.01 22.38
C GLY A 222 -7.39 -0.52 23.46
N ALA A 223 -8.56 0.01 23.12
CA ALA A 223 -9.60 0.36 24.09
C ALA A 223 -10.29 -0.87 24.73
N GLY A 224 -9.89 -2.09 24.36
CA GLY A 224 -10.36 -3.37 24.91
C GLY A 224 -9.52 -3.93 26.05
N GLY A 225 -8.75 -3.09 26.75
CA GLY A 225 -7.87 -3.50 27.84
C GLY A 225 -7.91 -2.53 29.03
N GLY A 226 -9.01 -2.53 29.79
CA GLY A 226 -9.04 -1.76 31.03
C GLY A 226 -10.40 -1.29 31.51
N GLU A 227 -11.38 -2.17 31.66
CA GLU A 227 -12.23 -2.14 32.86
C GLU A 227 -12.46 -3.58 33.31
N LYS A 228 -11.80 -3.97 34.40
CA LYS A 228 -12.37 -5.01 35.24
C LYS A 228 -13.69 -4.42 35.74
N LEU A 229 -14.81 -4.94 35.25
CA LEU A 229 -16.10 -4.82 35.94
C LEU A 229 -15.99 -5.59 37.26
N PHE A 230 -15.33 -4.99 38.25
CA PHE A 230 -15.53 -5.27 39.65
C PHE A 230 -16.47 -4.20 40.20
N GLY A 231 -17.66 -4.62 40.60
CA GLY A 231 -18.45 -3.93 41.60
C GLY A 231 -19.19 -2.69 41.11
N LEU A 232 -20.37 -2.91 40.54
CA LEU A 232 -21.61 -2.21 40.87
C LEU A 232 -22.75 -2.98 40.20
N PHE A 233 -23.07 -4.14 40.79
CA PHE A 233 -24.37 -4.72 41.09
C PHE A 233 -24.14 -6.15 41.62
#